data_AF-A0A0S6X0R2-F1
#
_entry.id   AF-A0A0S6X0R2-F1
#
_cell.length_a   1.000
_cell.length_b   1.000
_cell.length_c   1.000
_cell.angle_alpha   90.00
_cell.angle_beta   90.00
_cell.angle_gamma   90.00
#
_symmetry.space_group_name_H-M   'P 1'
#
loop_
_entity.id
_entity.type
_entity.pdbx_description
1 polymer ?
#
loop_
_entity_poly.entity_id
_entity_poly.type
_entity_poly.pdbx_seq_one_letter_code
_entity_poly.pdbx_strand_id
1 'polypeptide(L)' 'MALNYAFLIARADEASRDAQLAKLENVRERALRAEAAWREMAASALKLERNRKKTHQSLSES' A
#
# COMPACT_ATOMS: atom_id res chain seq x y z
N MET A 1 16.05 -1.74 -1.50
CA MET A 1 14.75 -2.21 -2.04
C MET A 1 13.80 -1.02 -2.05
N ALA A 2 13.37 -0.52 -3.21
CA ALA A 2 12.36 0.55 -3.24
C ALA A 2 10.98 -0.06 -2.97
N LEU A 3 10.25 0.46 -1.99
CA LEU A 3 8.87 0.05 -1.70
C LEU A 3 7.96 0.56 -2.82
N ASN A 4 7.80 -0.22 -3.88
CA ASN A 4 6.88 0.13 -4.96
C ASN A 4 5.43 -0.22 -4.58
N TYR A 5 4.47 0.44 -5.23
CA TYR A 5 3.04 0.27 -4.98
C TYR A 5 2.59 -1.20 -5.02
N ALA A 6 3.07 -1.97 -6.01
CA ALA A 6 2.68 -3.36 -6.18
C ALA A 6 3.10 -4.25 -4.99
N PHE A 7 4.31 -4.02 -4.46
CA PHE A 7 4.78 -4.72 -3.26
C PHE A 7 3.92 -4.39 -2.04
N LEU A 8 3.61 -3.10 -1.84
CA LEU A 8 2.83 -2.65 -0.69
C LEU A 8 1.39 -3.21 -0.72
N ILE A 9 0.77 -3.25 -1.90
CA ILE A 9 -0.55 -3.89 -2.07
C ILE A 9 -0.48 -5.40 -1.83
N ALA A 10 0.53 -6.09 -2.36
CA ALA A 10 0.67 -7.53 -2.12
C ALA A 10 0.73 -7.85 -0.61
N ARG A 11 1.45 -7.04 0.17
CA ARG A 11 1.52 -7.17 1.63
C ARG A 11 0.21 -6.83 2.34
N ALA A 12 -0.51 -5.83 1.86
CA ALA A 12 -1.85 -5.52 2.38
C ALA A 12 -2.81 -6.71 2.17
N ASP A 13 -2.78 -7.33 0.98
CA ASP A 13 -3.67 -8.44 0.67
C ASP A 13 -3.28 -9.73 1.41
N GLU A 14 -1.99 -9.96 1.66
CA GLU A 14 -1.52 -11.02 2.58
C GLU A 14 -2.09 -10.82 3.98
N ALA A 15 -1.93 -9.62 4.55
CA ALA A 15 -2.46 -9.32 5.88
C ALA A 15 -3.99 -9.44 5.95
N SER A 16 -4.70 -9.09 4.88
CA SER A 16 -6.14 -9.28 4.78
C SER A 16 -6.53 -10.77 4.80
N ARG A 17 -5.81 -11.61 4.06
CA ARG A 17 -6.00 -13.07 4.08
C ARG A 17 -5.74 -13.65 5.47
N ASP A 18 -4.69 -13.20 6.13
CA ASP A 18 -4.38 -13.62 7.50
C ASP A 18 -5.49 -13.23 8.49
N ALA A 19 -6.08 -12.04 8.35
CA ALA A 19 -7.22 -11.61 9.14
C ALA A 19 -8.47 -12.47 8.89
N GLN A 20 -8.71 -12.90 7.65
CA GLN A 20 -9.83 -13.77 7.29
C GLN A 20 -9.67 -15.19 7.85
N LEU A 21 -8.43 -15.71 7.88
CA LEU A 21 -8.11 -17.04 8.39
C LEU A 21 -7.91 -17.08 9.92
N ALA A 22 -7.73 -15.92 10.56
CA ALA A 22 -7.52 -15.83 11.99
C ALA A 22 -8.72 -16.37 12.77
N LYS A 23 -8.45 -17.33 13.66
CA LYS A 23 -9.46 -17.92 14.58
C LYS A 23 -9.61 -17.15 15.88
N LEU A 24 -8.62 -16.31 16.20
CA LEU A 24 -8.60 -15.50 17.41
C LEU A 24 -8.77 -14.03 17.05
N GLU A 25 -9.66 -13.34 17.75
CA GLU A 25 -10.00 -11.94 17.45
C GLU A 25 -8.77 -11.02 17.55
N ASN A 26 -7.94 -11.20 18.59
CA ASN A 26 -6.72 -10.42 18.76
C ASN A 26 -5.71 -10.58 17.60
N VAL A 27 -5.69 -11.75 16.96
CA VAL A 27 -4.86 -12.02 15.78
C VAL A 27 -5.48 -11.34 14.55
N ARG A 28 -6.81 -11.44 14.40
CA ARG A 28 -7.57 -10.78 13.33
C ARG A 28 -7.36 -9.26 13.38
N GLU A 29 -7.56 -8.64 14.54
CA GLU A 29 -7.37 -7.20 14.73
C GLU A 29 -5.94 -6.75 14.44
N ARG A 30 -4.94 -7.55 14.84
CA ARG A 30 -3.53 -7.24 14.52
C ARG A 30 -3.28 -7.31 13.02
N ALA A 31 -3.81 -8.32 12.34
CA ALA A 31 -3.69 -8.48 10.89
C ALA A 31 -4.39 -7.34 10.13
N LEU A 32 -5.58 -6.93 10.57
CA LEU A 32 -6.30 -5.78 10.01
C LEU A 32 -5.53 -4.46 10.19
N ARG A 33 -4.89 -4.25 11.35
CA ARG A 33 -4.01 -3.07 11.56
C ARG A 33 -2.81 -3.09 10.63
N ALA A 34 -2.20 -4.25 10.41
CA ALA A 34 -1.11 -4.40 9.45
C ALA A 34 -1.58 -4.12 8.02
N GLU A 35 -2.73 -4.68 7.60
CA GLU A 35 -3.36 -4.38 6.31
C GLU A 35 -3.55 -2.87 6.12
N ALA A 36 -4.14 -2.19 7.11
CA ALA A 36 -4.39 -0.75 7.04
C ALA A 36 -3.09 0.05 6.82
N ALA A 37 -2.04 -0.26 7.59
CA ALA A 37 -0.73 0.39 7.44
C ALA A 37 -0.13 0.16 6.04
N TRP A 38 -0.22 -1.06 5.49
CA TRP A 38 0.25 -1.36 4.14
C TRP A 38 -0.54 -0.59 3.07
N ARG A 39 -1.86 -0.50 3.21
CA ARG A 39 -2.71 0.26 2.27
C ARG A 39 -2.41 1.76 2.31
N GLU A 40 -2.15 2.32 3.49
CA GLU A 40 -1.79 3.73 3.64
C GLU A 40 -0.43 4.05 2.98
N MET A 41 0.57 3.18 3.18
CA MET A 41 1.85 3.30 2.50
C MET A 41 1.70 3.16 0.98
N ALA A 42 0.88 2.22 0.51
CA ALA A 42 0.60 2.04 -0.92
C ALA A 42 -0.04 3.30 -1.53
N ALA A 43 -1.02 3.90 -0.85
CA ALA A 43 -1.66 5.14 -1.29
C ALA A 43 -0.65 6.28 -1.41
N SER A 44 0.25 6.41 -0.44
CA SER A 44 1.33 7.40 -0.46
C SER A 44 2.30 7.19 -1.63
N ALA A 45 2.73 5.95 -1.86
CA ALA A 45 3.59 5.59 -2.99
C ALA A 45 2.92 5.89 -4.33
N LEU A 46 1.63 5.58 -4.47
CA LEU A 46 0.87 5.86 -5.69
C LEU A 46 0.72 7.36 -5.94
N LYS A 47 0.51 8.15 -4.88
CA LYS A 47 0.44 9.62 -4.97
C LYS A 47 1.77 10.21 -5.45
N LEU A 48 2.89 9.72 -4.92
CA LEU A 48 4.22 10.15 -5.32
C LEU A 48 4.50 9.84 -6.79
N GLU A 49 4.22 8.61 -7.23
CA GLU A 49 4.35 8.18 -8.63
C GLU A 49 3.49 9.05 -9.58
N ARG A 50 2.24 9.33 -9.21
CA ARG A 50 1.36 10.21 -9.99
C ARG A 50 1.87 11.64 -10.08
N ASN A 51 2.37 12.20 -8.97
CA ASN A 51 2.92 13.54 -8.95
C ASN A 51 4.18 13.64 -9.83
N ARG A 52 5.06 12.64 -9.77
CA ARG A 52 6.25 12.56 -10.61
C ARG A 52 5.91 12.57 -12.10
N LYS A 53 4.87 11.84 -12.52
CA LYS A 53 4.39 11.84 -13.91
C LYS A 53 3.88 13.22 -14.35
N LYS A 54 3.14 13.92 -13.48
CA LYS A 54 2.63 15.27 -13.77
C LYS A 54 3.74 16.30 -13.95
N THR A 55 4.75 16.28 -13.07
CA THR A 55 5.90 17.20 -13.14
C THR A 55 6.71 16.99 -14.43
N HIS A 56 6.88 15.74 -14.86
CA HIS A 56 7.63 15.45 -16.09
C HIS A 56 6.88 15.87 -17.37
N GLN A 57 5.55 15.97 -17.32
CA GLN A 57 4.75 16.43 -18.45
C GLN A 57 4.80 17.95 -18.59
N SER A 58 4.74 18.71 -17.49
CA SER A 58 4.78 20.18 -17.52
C SER A 58 6.15 20.76 -17.95
N LEU A 59 7.25 20.04 -17.68
CA LEU A 59 8.61 20.44 -18.09
C LEU A 59 8.93 20.13 -19.55
N SER A 60 8.13 19.28 -20.21
CA SER A 60 8.29 18.94 -21.63
C SER A 60 7.56 19.92 -22.56
N GLU A 61 6.69 20.78 -22.02
CA GLU A 61 5.83 21.71 -22.77
C GLU A 61 6.22 23.19 -22.57
N SER A 62 7.33 23.48 -21.87
CA SER A 62 7.90 24.83 -21.70
C SER A 62 9.23 24.97 -22.44
#